data_AF-A0A4R3KLS3-F1
#
_entry.id   AF-A0A4R3KLS3-F1
#
_cell.length_a   1.000
_cell.length_b   1.000
_cell.length_c   1.000
_cell.angle_alpha   90.00
_cell.angle_beta   90.00
_cell.angle_gamma   90.00
#
_symmetry.space_group_name_H-M   'P 1'
#
loop_
_entity.id
_entity.type
_entity.pdbx_description
1 polymer ?
#
loop_
_entity_poly.entity_id
_entity_poly.type
_entity_poly.pdbx_seq_one_letter_code
_entity_poly.pdbx_strand_id
1 'polypeptide(L)'
;MKSLGSFEHLTKRNKGNIFEQVVETIRKLIDQSFIWVITISVITLLTPHIEGFQVLLKLLSIAWHYIINWGDWVFIILISLRLALEPTTFYNKAKEIRLNMFWLETARWERTPYIAPLHLYYLLAVPYSYSPYLKDISKNKFYQIVMNQFRSRVYTDIGHRSLEPSKKPSKLKIIGIKSFFPIIAGIGLEVLFFYSLYDTKPINKWFTGLERFLIPVVVFIASWVIQQILAIIIFSNPRKLRKEIENMFDEPEPKIPWRETFPDKKLGQMIIQSWQYHVDLKQHVDLKQIVPYPFPSEQIPEWADEIEQEYSDSVEKWREEQMQIVNKQVKETKNKSKGKVVKFTKRKKG
;
A
#
# COMPACT_ATOMS: atom_id res chain seq x y z
N MET A 1 21.60 17.06 -0.12
CA MET A 1 21.34 17.17 1.33
C MET A 1 20.96 18.60 1.68
N LYS A 2 19.67 18.92 1.73
CA LYS A 2 19.11 20.18 2.24
C LYS A 2 17.83 19.85 3.02
N SER A 3 17.70 20.45 4.20
CA SER A 3 16.51 20.52 5.06
C SER A 3 16.08 19.23 5.80
N LEU A 4 16.77 18.93 6.91
CA LEU A 4 16.30 18.02 7.98
C LEU A 4 15.78 18.76 9.23
N GLY A 5 15.56 20.08 9.15
CA GLY A 5 15.06 20.91 10.26
C GLY A 5 13.55 20.81 10.55
N SER A 6 12.83 19.85 9.94
CA SER A 6 11.37 19.75 10.05
C SER A 6 10.88 18.67 11.02
N PHE A 7 11.76 17.75 11.45
CA PHE A 7 11.31 16.56 12.18
C PHE A 7 11.21 16.73 13.70
N GLU A 8 12.03 17.60 14.32
CA GLU A 8 11.93 17.89 15.77
C GLU A 8 10.66 18.67 16.14
N HIS A 9 10.05 19.37 15.18
CA HIS A 9 8.79 20.07 15.42
C HIS A 9 7.54 19.16 15.34
N LEU A 10 7.68 17.92 14.86
CA LEU A 10 6.57 16.97 14.73
C LEU A 10 6.48 15.99 15.91
N THR A 11 7.57 15.73 16.63
CA THR A 11 7.58 14.79 17.78
C THR A 11 7.09 15.41 19.08
N LYS A 12 6.99 16.75 19.18
CA LYS A 12 6.42 17.45 20.35
C LYS A 12 4.93 17.81 20.24
N ARG A 13 4.23 17.32 19.20
CA ARG A 13 2.77 17.42 19.13
C ARG A 13 2.15 16.12 19.63
N ASN A 14 2.09 16.02 20.95
CA ASN A 14 1.16 15.17 21.68
C ASN A 14 -0.29 15.61 21.33
N LYS A 15 -0.73 15.29 20.11
CA LYS A 15 -2.12 15.33 19.70
C LYS A 15 -2.59 13.88 19.72
N GLY A 16 -3.07 13.46 20.89
CA GLY A 16 -4.16 12.48 20.90
C GLY A 16 -5.15 12.88 19.82
N ASN A 17 -5.52 11.92 19.00
CA ASN A 17 -6.33 12.12 17.80
C ASN A 17 -7.45 13.10 18.15
N ILE A 18 -7.52 14.27 17.49
CA ILE A 18 -8.53 15.30 17.80
C ILE A 18 -9.93 14.66 17.78
N PHE A 19 -10.10 13.65 16.93
CA PHE A 19 -11.28 12.81 16.90
C PHE A 19 -11.51 12.02 18.19
N GLU A 20 -10.50 11.38 18.78
CA GLU A 20 -10.63 10.70 20.08
C GLU A 20 -10.90 11.68 21.21
N GLN A 21 -10.26 12.85 21.23
CA GLN A 21 -10.54 13.87 22.24
C GLN A 21 -11.96 14.44 22.11
N VAL A 22 -12.43 14.67 20.88
CA VAL A 22 -13.80 15.11 20.60
C VAL A 22 -14.79 14.02 20.98
N VAL A 23 -14.53 12.75 20.64
CA VAL A 23 -15.38 11.61 21.02
C VAL A 23 -15.42 11.42 22.54
N GLU A 24 -14.30 11.52 23.24
CA GLU A 24 -14.23 11.43 24.70
C GLU A 24 -14.95 12.60 25.38
N THR A 25 -14.85 13.81 24.81
CA THR A 25 -15.56 14.99 25.31
C THR A 25 -17.06 14.89 25.06
N ILE A 26 -17.48 14.44 23.87
CA ILE A 26 -18.88 14.14 23.55
C ILE A 26 -19.41 13.07 24.48
N ARG A 27 -18.65 12.00 24.74
CA ARG A 27 -19.04 10.93 25.68
C ARG A 27 -19.26 11.47 27.09
N LYS A 28 -18.31 12.26 27.62
CA LYS A 28 -18.45 12.88 28.95
C LYS A 28 -19.62 13.86 29.03
N LEU A 29 -19.85 14.65 27.97
CA LEU A 29 -20.99 15.55 27.87
C LEU A 29 -22.31 14.77 27.83
N ILE A 30 -22.38 13.67 27.06
CA ILE A 30 -23.55 12.79 27.03
C ILE A 30 -23.77 12.16 28.40
N ASP A 31 -22.76 11.60 29.05
CA ASP A 31 -22.90 10.97 30.37
C ASP A 31 -23.38 11.96 31.43
N GLN A 32 -22.82 13.18 31.45
CA GLN A 32 -23.27 14.23 32.39
C GLN A 32 -24.68 14.73 32.08
N SER A 33 -24.99 14.98 30.80
CA SER A 33 -26.33 15.44 30.41
C SER A 33 -27.39 14.35 30.58
N PHE A 34 -27.04 13.07 30.45
CA PHE A 34 -27.94 11.94 30.72
C PHE A 34 -28.28 11.85 32.21
N ILE A 35 -27.31 12.03 33.10
CA ILE A 35 -27.55 12.11 34.55
C ILE A 35 -28.50 13.26 34.88
N TRP A 36 -28.24 14.47 34.37
CA TRP A 36 -29.12 15.62 34.60
C TRP A 36 -30.52 15.43 34.02
N VAL A 37 -30.65 14.84 32.83
CA VAL A 37 -31.95 14.53 32.23
C VAL A 37 -32.71 13.52 33.07
N ILE A 38 -32.05 12.47 33.60
CA ILE A 38 -32.68 11.52 34.53
C ILE A 38 -33.10 12.22 35.82
N THR A 39 -32.22 13.00 36.45
CA THR A 39 -32.51 13.69 37.71
C THR A 39 -33.66 14.69 37.55
N ILE A 40 -33.64 15.50 36.49
CA ILE A 40 -34.72 16.43 36.17
C ILE A 40 -36.01 15.65 35.88
N SER A 41 -35.96 14.57 35.09
CA SER A 41 -37.16 13.76 34.80
C SER A 41 -37.77 13.13 36.05
N VAL A 42 -36.96 12.65 36.99
CA VAL A 42 -37.41 12.10 38.28
C VAL A 42 -38.04 13.18 39.16
N ILE A 43 -37.41 14.36 39.27
CA ILE A 43 -37.97 15.51 40.01
C ILE A 43 -39.30 15.94 39.38
N THR A 44 -39.35 16.00 38.05
CA THR A 44 -40.56 16.36 37.29
C THR A 44 -41.71 15.39 37.54
N LEU A 45 -41.41 14.09 37.67
CA LEU A 45 -42.40 13.05 37.96
C LEU A 45 -42.95 13.16 39.40
N LEU A 46 -42.13 13.64 40.34
CA LEU A 46 -42.47 13.77 41.76
C LEU A 46 -43.17 15.10 42.11
N THR A 47 -43.07 16.13 41.26
CA THR A 47 -43.74 17.43 41.45
C THR A 47 -44.49 17.92 40.20
N PRO A 48 -45.63 17.30 39.84
CA PRO A 48 -46.34 17.57 38.57
C PRO A 48 -47.12 18.90 38.53
N HIS A 49 -47.28 19.60 39.66
CA HIS A 49 -48.18 20.76 39.79
C HIS A 49 -47.52 22.13 39.55
N ILE A 50 -46.22 22.17 39.23
CA ILE A 50 -45.50 23.41 38.96
C ILE A 50 -45.53 23.69 37.45
N GLU A 51 -46.00 24.86 37.04
CA GLU A 51 -46.24 25.22 35.62
C GLU A 51 -44.99 25.04 34.72
N GLY A 52 -43.79 25.35 35.23
CA GLY A 52 -42.54 25.15 34.49
C GLY A 52 -42.24 23.69 34.15
N PHE A 53 -42.70 22.75 34.97
CA PHE A 53 -42.54 21.31 34.74
C PHE A 53 -43.52 20.76 33.70
N GLN A 54 -44.71 21.36 33.54
CA GLN A 54 -45.63 20.98 32.47
C GLN A 54 -45.09 21.34 31.08
N VAL A 55 -44.41 22.50 30.96
CA VAL A 55 -43.70 22.89 29.73
C VAL A 55 -42.58 21.90 29.42
N LEU A 56 -41.80 21.49 30.44
CA LEU A 56 -40.74 20.50 30.28
C LEU A 56 -41.30 19.12 29.86
N LEU A 57 -42.38 18.64 30.48
CA LEU A 57 -43.03 17.39 30.10
C LEU A 57 -43.57 17.43 28.67
N LYS A 58 -44.11 18.56 28.23
CA LYS A 58 -44.57 18.76 26.85
C LYS A 58 -43.40 18.72 25.87
N LEU A 59 -42.28 19.38 26.19
CA LEU A 59 -41.06 19.32 25.37
C LEU A 59 -40.47 17.91 25.33
N LEU A 60 -40.42 17.20 26.46
CA LEU A 60 -40.00 15.80 26.55
C LEU A 60 -40.91 14.89 25.72
N SER A 61 -42.23 15.08 25.76
CA SER A 61 -43.18 14.31 24.95
C SER A 61 -42.98 14.56 23.46
N ILE A 62 -42.73 15.80 23.05
CA ILE A 62 -42.41 16.15 21.65
C ILE A 62 -41.10 15.48 21.25
N ALA A 63 -40.05 15.62 22.07
CA ALA A 63 -38.75 15.00 21.82
C ALA A 63 -38.85 13.46 21.74
N TRP A 64 -39.62 12.84 22.64
CA TRP A 64 -39.89 11.41 22.67
C TRP A 64 -40.61 10.93 21.41
N HIS A 65 -41.62 11.69 20.95
CA HIS A 65 -42.29 11.43 19.68
C HIS A 65 -41.32 11.48 18.49
N TYR A 66 -40.40 12.45 18.46
CA TYR A 66 -39.36 12.50 17.44
C TYR A 66 -38.37 11.34 17.54
N ILE A 67 -37.94 10.97 18.75
CA ILE A 67 -37.02 9.84 18.96
C ILE A 67 -37.65 8.52 18.52
N ILE A 68 -38.92 8.26 18.86
CA ILE A 68 -39.60 7.04 18.44
C ILE A 68 -39.79 7.01 16.92
N ASN A 69 -40.17 8.13 16.31
CA ASN A 69 -40.51 8.15 14.89
C ASN A 69 -39.28 8.23 13.97
N TRP A 70 -38.19 8.87 14.41
CA TRP A 70 -37.02 9.15 13.58
C TRP A 70 -35.70 8.63 14.15
N GLY A 71 -35.68 8.16 15.40
CA GLY A 71 -34.47 7.68 16.07
C GLY A 71 -33.83 6.50 15.35
N ASP A 72 -34.64 5.61 14.75
CA ASP A 72 -34.14 4.52 13.92
C ASP A 72 -33.26 5.03 12.77
N TRP A 73 -33.69 6.09 12.08
CA TRP A 73 -32.94 6.68 10.97
C TRP A 73 -31.66 7.36 11.43
N VAL A 74 -31.70 8.07 12.55
CA VAL A 74 -30.50 8.67 13.15
C VAL A 74 -29.49 7.58 13.51
N PHE A 75 -29.96 6.49 14.12
CA PHE A 75 -29.12 5.35 14.48
C PHE A 75 -28.53 4.65 13.25
N ILE A 76 -29.36 4.37 12.23
CA ILE A 76 -28.92 3.80 10.95
C ILE A 76 -27.84 4.67 10.32
N ILE A 77 -28.04 6.00 10.25
CA ILE A 77 -27.07 6.93 9.67
C ILE A 77 -25.76 6.91 10.46
N LEU A 78 -25.81 6.99 11.79
CA LEU A 78 -24.61 7.02 12.63
C LEU A 78 -23.79 5.72 12.53
N ILE A 79 -24.46 4.56 12.53
CA ILE A 79 -23.77 3.28 12.35
C ILE A 79 -23.21 3.17 10.93
N SER A 80 -24.00 3.51 9.91
CA SER A 80 -23.56 3.46 8.51
C SER A 80 -22.33 4.33 8.30
N LEU A 81 -22.33 5.55 8.86
CA LEU A 81 -21.20 6.47 8.79
C LEU A 81 -19.96 5.90 9.49
N ARG A 82 -20.13 5.36 10.70
CA ARG A 82 -19.02 4.74 11.45
C ARG A 82 -18.39 3.59 10.69
N LEU A 83 -19.20 2.71 10.11
CA LEU A 83 -18.74 1.56 9.33
C LEU A 83 -18.09 1.99 8.00
N ALA A 84 -18.65 3.01 7.34
CA ALA A 84 -18.13 3.50 6.06
C ALA A 84 -16.79 4.23 6.19
N LEU A 85 -16.56 4.94 7.30
CA LEU A 85 -15.37 5.76 7.51
C LEU A 85 -14.13 4.98 7.93
N GLU A 86 -14.23 3.68 8.21
CA GLU A 86 -13.06 2.89 8.61
C GLU A 86 -12.15 2.62 7.39
N PRO A 87 -10.96 3.26 7.28
CA PRO A 87 -10.14 3.21 6.07
C PRO A 87 -9.19 1.99 6.04
N THR A 88 -9.35 1.05 6.97
CA THR A 88 -8.44 -0.08 7.17
C THR A 88 -8.35 -0.96 5.93
N THR A 89 -9.48 -1.16 5.24
CA THR A 89 -9.57 -1.94 4.01
C THR A 89 -8.73 -1.35 2.89
N PHE A 90 -8.82 -0.03 2.65
CA PHE A 90 -8.01 0.67 1.64
C PHE A 90 -6.51 0.45 1.87
N TYR A 91 -6.03 0.68 3.10
CA TYR A 91 -4.61 0.56 3.42
C TYR A 91 -4.11 -0.88 3.37
N ASN A 92 -4.92 -1.84 3.82
CA ASN A 92 -4.59 -3.26 3.74
C ASN A 92 -4.41 -3.70 2.29
N LYS A 93 -5.31 -3.25 1.41
CA LYS A 93 -5.19 -3.56 -0.02
C LYS A 93 -3.97 -2.92 -0.66
N ALA A 94 -3.68 -1.66 -0.32
CA ALA A 94 -2.48 -0.97 -0.80
C ALA A 94 -1.19 -1.71 -0.37
N LYS A 95 -1.12 -2.18 0.88
CA LYS A 95 0.01 -2.97 1.41
C LYS A 95 0.15 -4.30 0.64
N GLU A 96 -0.95 -4.99 0.36
CA GLU A 96 -0.95 -6.24 -0.43
C GLU A 96 -0.44 -6.02 -1.86
N ILE A 97 -0.92 -4.99 -2.55
CA ILE A 97 -0.48 -4.63 -3.92
C ILE A 97 1.03 -4.32 -3.93
N ARG A 98 1.52 -3.57 -2.95
CA ARG A 98 2.96 -3.27 -2.81
C ARG A 98 3.77 -4.55 -2.64
N LEU A 99 3.31 -5.46 -1.79
CA LEU A 99 3.96 -6.74 -1.53
C LEU A 99 4.00 -7.63 -2.77
N ASN A 100 2.88 -7.74 -3.49
CA ASN A 100 2.83 -8.49 -4.76
C ASN A 100 3.76 -7.88 -5.82
N MET A 101 3.78 -6.54 -5.92
CA MET A 101 4.68 -5.85 -6.84
C MET A 101 6.15 -6.13 -6.51
N PHE A 102 6.51 -6.10 -5.22
CA PHE A 102 7.84 -6.47 -4.75
C PHE A 102 8.21 -7.89 -5.17
N TRP A 103 7.38 -8.89 -4.81
CA TRP A 103 7.66 -10.30 -5.12
C TRP A 103 7.75 -10.59 -6.62
N LEU A 104 6.88 -9.96 -7.42
CA LEU A 104 6.90 -10.13 -8.87
C LEU A 104 8.12 -9.49 -9.51
N GLU A 105 8.59 -8.35 -9.00
CA GLU A 105 9.82 -7.73 -9.49
C GLU A 105 11.04 -8.52 -9.03
N THR A 106 11.12 -9.00 -7.78
CA THR A 106 12.24 -9.85 -7.35
C THR A 106 12.32 -11.14 -8.15
N ALA A 107 11.17 -11.81 -8.37
CA ALA A 107 11.11 -13.02 -9.20
C ALA A 107 11.49 -12.75 -10.67
N ARG A 108 11.21 -11.54 -11.17
CA ARG A 108 11.56 -11.15 -12.53
C ARG A 108 13.07 -11.10 -12.76
N TRP A 109 13.83 -10.67 -11.75
CA TRP A 109 15.29 -10.49 -11.78
C TRP A 109 16.07 -11.64 -11.14
N GLU A 110 15.39 -12.62 -10.55
CA GLU A 110 16.01 -13.71 -9.78
C GLU A 110 17.11 -14.47 -10.54
N ARG A 111 16.95 -14.64 -11.86
CA ARG A 111 17.89 -15.37 -12.73
C ARG A 111 18.98 -14.52 -13.36
N THR A 112 19.07 -13.25 -12.96
CA THR A 112 20.06 -12.29 -13.47
C THR A 112 21.14 -12.03 -12.42
N PRO A 113 22.34 -11.57 -12.83
CA PRO A 113 23.41 -11.18 -11.90
C PRO A 113 23.14 -9.90 -11.13
N TYR A 114 22.00 -9.26 -11.37
CA TYR A 114 21.66 -7.95 -10.83
C TYR A 114 20.64 -8.05 -9.70
N ILE A 115 20.72 -7.11 -8.75
CA ILE A 115 19.64 -6.91 -7.79
C ILE A 115 18.44 -6.27 -8.48
N ALA A 116 17.23 -6.72 -8.14
CA ALA A 116 16.02 -6.11 -8.68
C ALA A 116 15.96 -4.61 -8.30
N PRO A 117 15.74 -3.67 -9.25
CA PRO A 117 15.74 -2.24 -8.97
C PRO A 117 14.78 -1.84 -7.85
N LEU A 118 13.60 -2.47 -7.80
CA LEU A 118 12.63 -2.22 -6.75
C LEU A 118 13.10 -2.72 -5.38
N HIS A 119 13.84 -3.82 -5.35
CA HIS A 119 14.41 -4.36 -4.11
C HIS A 119 15.48 -3.42 -3.58
N LEU A 120 16.41 -2.99 -4.44
CA LEU A 120 17.45 -2.03 -4.08
C LEU A 120 16.86 -0.69 -3.62
N TYR A 121 15.86 -0.17 -4.35
CA TYR A 121 15.13 1.03 -3.95
C TYR A 121 14.59 0.93 -2.52
N TYR A 122 13.93 -0.18 -2.17
CA TYR A 122 13.40 -0.36 -0.81
C TYR A 122 14.45 -0.65 0.26
N LEU A 123 15.65 -1.10 -0.11
CA LEU A 123 16.78 -1.23 0.81
C LEU A 123 17.35 0.14 1.19
N LEU A 124 17.45 1.04 0.21
CA LEU A 124 18.02 2.39 0.39
C LEU A 124 16.99 3.39 0.92
N ALA A 125 15.80 3.44 0.31
CA ALA A 125 14.68 4.27 0.72
C ALA A 125 13.63 3.45 1.46
N VAL A 126 13.77 3.41 2.78
CA VAL A 126 12.94 2.57 3.63
C VAL A 126 11.47 2.97 3.52
N PRO A 127 10.58 2.05 3.09
CA PRO A 127 9.20 2.38 2.79
C PRO A 127 8.35 2.58 4.05
N TYR A 128 7.70 3.74 4.16
CA TYR A 128 6.74 4.02 5.21
C TYR A 128 5.47 3.14 5.09
N SER A 129 4.75 2.99 6.21
CA SER A 129 3.42 2.38 6.22
C SER A 129 2.46 3.26 5.41
N TYR A 130 1.58 2.66 4.60
CA TYR A 130 0.50 3.44 3.98
C TYR A 130 -0.54 3.89 5.00
N SER A 131 -0.64 3.18 6.12
CA SER A 131 -1.62 3.46 7.16
C SER A 131 -1.14 4.62 8.04
N PRO A 132 -2.00 5.61 8.34
CA PRO A 132 -1.66 6.73 9.21
C PRO A 132 -1.66 6.33 10.70
N TYR A 133 -2.15 5.13 11.04
CA TYR A 133 -2.24 4.68 12.42
C TYR A 133 -0.86 4.34 13.00
N LEU A 134 -0.52 4.91 14.15
CA LEU A 134 0.77 4.69 14.84
C LEU A 134 1.10 3.21 15.04
N LYS A 135 0.10 2.41 15.42
CA LYS A 135 0.23 0.94 15.60
C LYS A 135 0.66 0.24 14.32
N ASP A 136 0.20 0.70 13.17
CA ASP A 136 0.55 0.12 11.86
C ASP A 136 1.92 0.59 11.36
N ILE A 137 2.34 1.78 11.77
CA ILE A 137 3.67 2.32 11.46
C ILE A 137 4.74 1.52 12.21
N SER A 138 4.58 1.33 13.52
CA SER A 138 5.54 0.57 14.34
C SER A 138 5.63 -0.90 13.90
N LYS A 139 4.47 -1.53 13.65
CA LYS A 139 4.36 -2.93 13.24
C LYS A 139 4.51 -3.18 11.75
N ASN A 140 4.97 -2.19 10.97
CA ASN A 140 5.20 -2.40 9.55
C ASN A 140 6.30 -3.45 9.33
N LYS A 141 5.88 -4.62 8.83
CA LYS A 141 6.76 -5.76 8.52
C LYS A 141 7.31 -5.72 7.09
N PHE A 142 6.87 -4.78 6.25
CA PHE A 142 7.26 -4.79 4.83
C PHE A 142 8.78 -4.67 4.66
N TYR A 143 9.44 -3.77 5.39
CA TYR A 143 10.90 -3.65 5.33
C TYR A 143 11.62 -4.89 5.88
N GLN A 144 11.06 -5.59 6.87
CA GLN A 144 11.58 -6.89 7.32
C GLN A 144 11.53 -7.93 6.20
N ILE A 145 10.45 -7.97 5.40
CA ILE A 145 10.33 -8.87 4.25
C ILE A 145 11.41 -8.53 3.21
N VAL A 146 11.57 -7.25 2.87
CA VAL A 146 12.59 -6.78 1.92
C VAL A 146 13.99 -7.19 2.39
N MET A 147 14.28 -7.02 3.67
CA MET A 147 15.58 -7.35 4.26
C MET A 147 15.83 -8.85 4.34
N ASN A 148 14.81 -9.64 4.72
CA ASN A 148 14.91 -11.10 4.73
C ASN A 148 15.16 -11.65 3.33
N GLN A 149 14.48 -11.10 2.32
CA GLN A 149 14.70 -11.49 0.93
C GLN A 149 16.12 -11.13 0.46
N PHE A 150 16.64 -9.97 0.86
CA PHE A 150 18.02 -9.56 0.57
C PHE A 150 19.01 -10.56 1.19
N ARG A 151 18.91 -10.79 2.51
CA ARG A 151 19.74 -11.76 3.24
C ARG A 151 19.70 -13.14 2.60
N SER A 152 18.52 -13.66 2.29
CA SER A 152 18.37 -14.99 1.67
C SER A 152 19.10 -15.06 0.34
N ARG A 153 19.05 -13.99 -0.47
CA ARG A 153 19.70 -13.97 -1.77
C ARG A 153 21.22 -13.82 -1.67
N VAL A 154 21.72 -13.07 -0.68
CA VAL A 154 23.15 -12.97 -0.34
C VAL A 154 23.72 -14.30 0.18
N TYR A 155 22.88 -15.26 0.57
CA TYR A 155 23.34 -16.59 0.98
C TYR A 155 23.30 -17.66 -0.11
N THR A 156 22.32 -17.57 -0.99
CA THR A 156 22.07 -18.64 -1.96
C THR A 156 22.64 -18.23 -3.31
N ASP A 157 23.70 -18.91 -3.73
CA ASP A 157 24.04 -18.94 -5.14
C ASP A 157 22.92 -19.68 -5.89
N ILE A 158 22.29 -19.01 -6.85
CA ILE A 158 21.21 -19.61 -7.66
C ILE A 158 21.72 -19.85 -9.10
N GLY A 159 22.96 -19.48 -9.39
CA GLY A 159 23.48 -19.37 -10.74
C GLY A 159 22.72 -18.34 -11.57
N HIS A 160 23.38 -17.81 -12.60
CA HIS A 160 22.75 -16.89 -13.53
C HIS A 160 22.52 -17.56 -14.87
N ARG A 161 21.31 -17.40 -15.41
CA ARG A 161 20.94 -18.01 -16.71
C ARG A 161 20.70 -16.98 -17.80
N SER A 162 20.60 -15.70 -17.44
CA SER A 162 20.28 -14.61 -18.37
C SER A 162 20.81 -13.28 -17.85
N LEU A 163 21.36 -12.46 -18.76
CA LEU A 163 21.69 -11.06 -18.48
C LEU A 163 20.47 -10.14 -18.55
N GLU A 164 19.35 -10.63 -19.09
CA GLU A 164 18.11 -9.87 -19.20
C GLU A 164 17.03 -10.40 -18.25
N PRO A 165 16.31 -9.50 -17.56
CA PRO A 165 15.20 -9.89 -16.71
C PRO A 165 14.03 -10.40 -17.54
N SER A 166 13.18 -11.23 -16.92
CA SER A 166 11.96 -11.70 -17.57
C SER A 166 10.97 -10.56 -17.87
N LYS A 167 9.90 -10.85 -18.61
CA LYS A 167 8.90 -9.84 -18.99
C LYS A 167 8.24 -9.21 -17.75
N LYS A 168 8.02 -7.89 -17.81
CA LYS A 168 7.31 -7.12 -16.78
C LYS A 168 5.96 -7.74 -16.42
N PRO A 169 5.62 -7.82 -15.11
CA PRO A 169 4.32 -8.32 -14.70
C PRO A 169 3.19 -7.41 -15.20
N SER A 170 2.09 -8.02 -15.61
CA SER A 170 0.87 -7.30 -15.96
C SER A 170 0.20 -6.74 -14.70
N LYS A 171 -0.59 -5.67 -14.85
CA LYS A 171 -1.36 -5.08 -13.71
C LYS A 171 -2.23 -6.12 -13.01
N LEU A 172 -2.85 -7.02 -13.78
CA LEU A 172 -3.68 -8.10 -13.24
C LEU A 172 -2.86 -9.05 -12.35
N LYS A 173 -1.62 -9.37 -12.74
CA LYS A 173 -0.73 -10.21 -11.92
C LYS A 173 -0.33 -9.51 -10.62
N ILE A 174 -0.10 -8.20 -10.67
CA ILE A 174 0.22 -7.37 -9.49
C ILE A 174 -0.96 -7.31 -8.50
N ILE A 175 -2.18 -7.10 -9.02
CA ILE A 175 -3.39 -7.08 -8.19
C ILE A 175 -3.69 -8.47 -7.62
N GLY A 176 -3.42 -9.52 -8.39
CA GLY A 176 -3.71 -10.91 -8.04
C GLY A 176 -5.17 -11.27 -8.34
N ILE A 177 -5.40 -12.39 -9.03
CA ILE A 177 -6.76 -12.78 -9.44
C ILE A 177 -7.69 -13.04 -8.25
N LYS A 178 -7.12 -13.54 -7.14
CA LYS A 178 -7.83 -13.80 -5.89
C LYS A 178 -8.46 -12.53 -5.28
N SER A 179 -7.92 -11.35 -5.61
CA SER A 179 -8.41 -10.06 -5.14
C SER A 179 -9.75 -9.66 -5.75
N PHE A 180 -10.11 -10.20 -6.92
CA PHE A 180 -11.35 -9.85 -7.60
C PHE A 180 -12.57 -10.58 -7.05
N PHE A 181 -12.38 -11.81 -6.57
CA PHE A 181 -13.47 -12.62 -6.04
C PHE A 181 -14.29 -11.92 -4.94
N PRO A 182 -13.68 -11.37 -3.87
CA PRO A 182 -14.47 -10.75 -2.81
C PRO A 182 -15.09 -9.40 -3.25
N ILE A 183 -14.50 -8.71 -4.23
CA ILE A 183 -15.09 -7.50 -4.85
C ILE A 183 -16.36 -7.88 -5.63
N ILE A 184 -16.26 -8.90 -6.48
CA ILE A 184 -17.40 -9.41 -7.27
C ILE A 184 -18.49 -9.94 -6.33
N ALA A 185 -18.12 -10.66 -5.28
CA ALA A 185 -19.05 -11.13 -4.27
C ALA A 185 -19.76 -9.98 -3.54
N GLY A 186 -19.04 -8.92 -3.15
CA GLY A 186 -19.62 -7.73 -2.53
C GLY A 186 -20.64 -7.03 -3.44
N ILE A 187 -20.25 -6.76 -4.70
CA ILE A 187 -21.17 -6.18 -5.70
C ILE A 187 -22.38 -7.10 -5.94
N GLY A 188 -22.15 -8.41 -6.04
CA GLY A 188 -23.21 -9.40 -6.22
C GLY A 188 -24.21 -9.40 -5.06
N LEU A 189 -23.74 -9.27 -3.81
CA LEU A 189 -24.60 -9.18 -2.63
C LEU A 189 -25.45 -7.90 -2.64
N GLU A 190 -24.88 -6.76 -3.04
CA GLU A 190 -25.63 -5.50 -3.17
C GLU A 190 -26.70 -5.60 -4.25
N VAL A 191 -26.34 -6.11 -5.44
CA VAL A 191 -27.27 -6.31 -6.54
C VAL A 191 -28.39 -7.25 -6.12
N LEU A 192 -28.06 -8.36 -5.44
CA LEU A 192 -29.06 -9.32 -4.95
C LEU A 192 -30.01 -8.68 -3.93
N PHE A 193 -29.49 -7.85 -3.02
CA PHE A 193 -30.29 -7.13 -2.04
C PHE A 193 -31.31 -6.20 -2.73
N PHE A 194 -30.85 -5.34 -3.65
CA PHE A 194 -31.75 -4.42 -4.36
C PHE A 194 -32.70 -5.13 -5.33
N TYR A 195 -32.25 -6.22 -5.95
CA TYR A 195 -33.11 -7.06 -6.78
C TYR A 195 -34.23 -7.70 -5.96
N SER A 196 -33.92 -8.22 -4.76
CA SER A 196 -34.92 -8.77 -3.85
C SER A 196 -35.95 -7.72 -3.41
N LEU A 197 -35.51 -6.48 -3.14
CA LEU A 197 -36.43 -5.37 -2.84
C LEU A 197 -37.32 -5.00 -4.03
N TYR A 198 -36.75 -4.99 -5.24
CA TYR A 198 -37.47 -4.68 -6.47
C TYR A 198 -38.57 -5.72 -6.76
N ASP A 199 -38.29 -7.00 -6.57
CA ASP A 199 -39.24 -8.10 -6.83
C ASP A 199 -40.36 -8.17 -5.79
N THR A 200 -40.04 -7.87 -4.52
CA THR A 200 -40.99 -8.06 -3.40
C THR A 200 -41.82 -6.82 -3.06
N LYS A 201 -41.36 -5.60 -3.39
CA LYS A 201 -42.00 -4.36 -2.94
C LYS A 201 -41.95 -3.24 -3.99
N PRO A 202 -42.99 -2.37 -4.05
CA PRO A 202 -42.91 -1.13 -4.82
C PRO A 202 -41.85 -0.19 -4.21
N ILE A 203 -41.23 0.64 -5.05
CA ILE A 203 -40.07 1.50 -4.71
C ILE A 203 -40.32 2.37 -3.46
N ASN A 204 -41.54 2.88 -3.28
CA ASN A 204 -41.90 3.71 -2.13
C ASN A 204 -41.95 2.95 -0.79
N LYS A 205 -41.86 1.62 -0.80
CA LYS A 205 -41.92 0.75 0.39
C LYS A 205 -40.65 -0.05 0.64
N TRP A 206 -39.56 0.23 -0.07
CA TRP A 206 -38.32 -0.54 0.03
C TRP A 206 -37.72 -0.56 1.45
N PHE A 207 -37.85 0.52 2.21
CA PHE A 207 -37.25 0.66 3.55
C PHE A 207 -38.27 0.86 4.67
N THR A 208 -39.51 0.38 4.50
CA THR A 208 -40.56 0.55 5.52
C THR A 208 -40.59 -0.58 6.55
N GLY A 209 -39.80 -1.63 6.39
CA GLY A 209 -39.78 -2.81 7.27
C GLY A 209 -38.41 -3.07 7.89
N LEU A 210 -38.07 -4.35 8.08
CA LEU A 210 -36.77 -4.78 8.62
C LEU A 210 -35.59 -4.41 7.71
N GLU A 211 -35.85 -4.16 6.43
CA GLU A 211 -34.83 -3.88 5.42
C GLU A 211 -34.09 -2.57 5.70
N ARG A 212 -34.71 -1.63 6.42
CA ARG A 212 -34.05 -0.40 6.88
C ARG A 212 -32.88 -0.69 7.83
N PHE A 213 -32.96 -1.75 8.63
CA PHE A 213 -31.87 -2.14 9.54
C PHE A 213 -30.73 -2.88 8.81
N LEU A 214 -30.94 -3.29 7.55
CA LEU A 214 -29.88 -3.82 6.69
C LEU A 214 -29.10 -2.72 5.97
N ILE A 215 -29.59 -1.47 5.97
CA ILE A 215 -28.89 -0.32 5.36
C ILE A 215 -27.44 -0.20 5.84
N PRO A 216 -27.11 -0.26 7.15
CA PRO A 216 -25.72 -0.17 7.58
C PRO A 216 -24.83 -1.29 7.04
N VAL A 217 -25.38 -2.50 6.86
CA VAL A 217 -24.66 -3.63 6.28
C VAL A 217 -24.38 -3.39 4.80
N VAL A 218 -25.38 -2.94 4.04
CA VAL A 218 -25.24 -2.60 2.62
C VAL A 218 -24.24 -1.48 2.42
N VAL A 219 -24.32 -0.42 3.24
CA VAL A 219 -23.37 0.71 3.20
C VAL A 219 -21.95 0.25 3.57
N PHE A 220 -21.80 -0.64 4.54
CA PHE A 220 -20.50 -1.21 4.88
C PHE A 220 -19.90 -2.00 3.72
N ILE A 221 -20.67 -2.87 3.08
CA ILE A 221 -20.21 -3.66 1.91
C ILE A 221 -19.82 -2.71 0.77
N ALA A 222 -20.64 -1.69 0.49
CA ALA A 222 -20.36 -0.70 -0.57
C ALA A 222 -19.09 0.08 -0.29
N SER A 223 -18.93 0.61 0.93
CA SER A 223 -17.69 1.31 1.32
C SER A 223 -16.48 0.38 1.22
N TRP A 224 -16.61 -0.87 1.70
CA TRP A 224 -15.56 -1.87 1.65
C TRP A 224 -15.14 -2.17 0.20
N VAL A 225 -16.08 -2.38 -0.72
CA VAL A 225 -15.84 -2.57 -2.16
C VAL A 225 -15.17 -1.35 -2.78
N ILE A 226 -15.70 -0.15 -2.54
CA ILE A 226 -15.18 1.10 -3.09
C ILE A 226 -13.74 1.33 -2.63
N GLN A 227 -13.44 1.13 -1.36
CA GLN A 227 -12.09 1.26 -0.81
C GLN A 227 -11.10 0.30 -1.48
N GLN A 228 -11.49 -0.96 -1.73
CA GLN A 228 -10.67 -1.93 -2.46
C GLN A 228 -10.38 -1.46 -3.89
N ILE A 229 -11.41 -1.02 -4.61
CA ILE A 229 -11.29 -0.53 -6.00
C ILE A 229 -10.39 0.71 -6.06
N LEU A 230 -10.58 1.68 -5.15
CA LEU A 230 -9.75 2.88 -5.07
C LEU A 230 -8.28 2.53 -4.80
N ALA A 231 -8.01 1.62 -3.87
CA ALA A 231 -6.65 1.16 -3.61
C ALA A 231 -6.01 0.52 -4.86
N ILE A 232 -6.78 -0.29 -5.61
CA ILE A 232 -6.34 -0.88 -6.88
C ILE A 232 -6.02 0.21 -7.90
N ILE A 233 -6.90 1.19 -8.11
CA ILE A 233 -6.70 2.25 -9.11
C ILE A 233 -5.44 3.06 -8.79
N ILE A 234 -5.25 3.44 -7.52
CA ILE A 234 -4.17 4.30 -7.08
C ILE A 234 -2.82 3.56 -7.07
N PHE A 235 -2.76 2.35 -6.50
CA PHE A 235 -1.49 1.67 -6.22
C PHE A 235 -1.09 0.60 -7.24
N SER A 236 -1.98 0.14 -8.11
CA SER A 236 -1.61 -0.85 -9.15
C SER A 236 -0.74 -0.28 -10.26
N ASN A 237 -0.59 1.05 -10.34
CA ASN A 237 0.17 1.70 -11.39
C ASN A 237 1.65 1.89 -11.00
N PRO A 238 2.58 1.11 -11.60
CA PRO A 238 4.00 1.21 -11.25
C PRO A 238 4.67 2.48 -11.80
N ARG A 239 3.98 3.34 -12.56
CA ARG A 239 4.59 4.53 -13.18
C ARG A 239 5.21 5.49 -12.17
N LYS A 240 4.52 5.76 -11.05
CA LYS A 240 5.05 6.66 -10.02
C LYS A 240 6.34 6.10 -9.41
N LEU A 241 6.30 4.83 -9.04
CA LEU A 241 7.43 4.11 -8.48
C LEU A 241 8.62 4.03 -9.45
N ARG A 242 8.36 3.82 -10.75
CA ARG A 242 9.41 3.84 -11.77
C ARG A 242 10.09 5.20 -11.88
N LYS A 243 9.33 6.29 -11.80
CA LYS A 243 9.90 7.64 -11.76
C LYS A 243 10.75 7.86 -10.50
N GLU A 244 10.33 7.33 -9.36
CA GLU A 244 11.11 7.40 -8.12
C GLU A 244 12.43 6.62 -8.24
N ILE A 245 12.41 5.44 -8.88
CA ILE A 245 13.61 4.64 -9.17
C ILE A 245 14.52 5.39 -10.17
N GLU A 246 13.96 5.89 -11.27
CA GLU A 246 14.67 6.66 -12.29
C GLU A 246 15.31 7.92 -11.72
N ASN A 247 14.64 8.62 -10.81
CA ASN A 247 15.21 9.79 -10.13
C ASN A 247 16.34 9.43 -9.14
N MET A 248 16.37 8.18 -8.63
CA MET A 248 17.37 7.74 -7.66
C MET A 248 18.63 7.19 -8.33
N PHE A 249 18.47 6.50 -9.46
CA PHE A 249 19.55 5.79 -10.15
C PHE A 249 19.84 6.32 -11.55
N ASP A 250 19.20 7.41 -11.96
CA ASP A 250 19.24 8.03 -13.31
C ASP A 250 18.79 7.11 -14.46
N GLU A 251 18.32 5.91 -14.14
CA GLU A 251 17.84 4.90 -15.10
C GLU A 251 16.56 4.22 -14.60
N PRO A 252 15.62 3.85 -15.50
CA PRO A 252 14.38 3.20 -15.09
C PRO A 252 14.57 1.75 -14.61
N GLU A 253 15.64 1.08 -15.05
CA GLU A 253 16.00 -0.30 -14.70
C GLU A 253 17.52 -0.46 -14.53
N PRO A 254 18.09 0.12 -13.46
CA PRO A 254 19.52 0.04 -13.20
C PRO A 254 19.97 -1.41 -13.05
N LYS A 255 21.03 -1.78 -13.77
CA LYS A 255 21.61 -3.13 -13.76
C LYS A 255 22.77 -3.19 -12.78
N ILE A 256 22.47 -3.13 -11.48
CA ILE A 256 23.47 -3.13 -10.42
C ILE A 256 23.79 -4.59 -10.03
N PRO A 257 25.04 -5.05 -10.20
CA PRO A 257 25.45 -6.40 -9.80
C PRO A 257 25.29 -6.63 -8.30
N TRP A 258 24.98 -7.87 -7.90
CA TRP A 258 24.92 -8.23 -6.48
C TRP A 258 26.22 -7.89 -5.73
N ARG A 259 27.38 -8.06 -6.37
CA ARG A 259 28.69 -7.75 -5.78
C ARG A 259 28.81 -6.30 -5.30
N GLU A 260 28.19 -5.35 -5.99
CA GLU A 260 28.21 -3.94 -5.58
C GLU A 260 27.43 -3.68 -4.29
N THR A 261 26.51 -4.58 -3.93
CA THR A 261 25.67 -4.44 -2.73
C THR A 261 26.37 -4.94 -1.45
N PHE A 262 27.58 -5.49 -1.54
CA PHE A 262 28.34 -6.01 -0.39
C PHE A 262 28.96 -4.91 0.48
N PRO A 263 29.22 -5.20 1.78
CA PRO A 263 29.56 -4.18 2.78
C PRO A 263 30.91 -3.47 2.54
N ASP A 264 31.80 -4.08 1.75
CA ASP A 264 33.07 -3.50 1.33
C ASP A 264 32.90 -2.43 0.23
N LYS A 265 31.77 -2.43 -0.47
CA LYS A 265 31.45 -1.47 -1.55
C LYS A 265 30.57 -0.34 -1.02
N LYS A 266 30.62 0.80 -1.72
CA LYS A 266 29.87 2.02 -1.36
C LYS A 266 28.36 1.77 -1.22
N LEU A 267 27.75 1.02 -2.14
CA LEU A 267 26.31 0.74 -2.09
C LEU A 267 25.95 -0.16 -0.90
N GLY A 268 26.74 -1.17 -0.57
CA GLY A 268 26.51 -1.97 0.63
C GLY A 268 26.64 -1.18 1.93
N GLN A 269 27.59 -0.25 2.01
CA GLN A 269 27.68 0.69 3.14
C GLN A 269 26.42 1.56 3.26
N MET A 270 25.87 2.03 2.13
CA MET A 270 24.60 2.77 2.14
C MET A 270 23.43 1.91 2.61
N ILE A 271 23.37 0.63 2.24
CA ILE A 271 22.35 -0.32 2.72
C ILE A 271 22.45 -0.48 4.25
N ILE A 272 23.67 -0.61 4.79
CA ILE A 272 23.90 -0.69 6.25
C ILE A 272 23.43 0.59 6.94
N GLN A 273 23.79 1.76 6.42
CA GLN A 273 23.39 3.05 6.98
C GLN A 273 21.86 3.23 6.97
N SER A 274 21.20 2.88 5.86
CA SER A 274 19.73 2.91 5.77
C SER A 274 19.07 1.95 6.76
N TRP A 275 19.66 0.76 6.97
CA TRP A 275 19.20 -0.18 7.99
C TRP A 275 19.38 0.36 9.41
N GLN A 276 20.56 0.89 9.74
CA GLN A 276 20.86 1.47 11.06
C GLN A 276 19.87 2.58 11.39
N TYR A 277 19.69 3.53 10.46
CA TYR A 277 18.74 4.63 10.60
C TYR A 277 17.32 4.13 10.90
N HIS A 278 16.87 3.07 10.23
CA HIS A 278 15.55 2.50 10.47
C HIS A 278 15.45 1.75 11.81
N VAL A 279 16.50 1.05 12.23
CA VAL A 279 16.56 0.41 13.55
C VAL A 279 16.49 1.45 14.64
N ASP A 280 17.28 2.52 14.55
CA ASP A 280 17.28 3.61 15.51
C ASP A 280 15.88 4.24 15.62
N LEU A 281 15.24 4.56 14.48
CA LEU A 281 13.87 5.07 14.46
C LEU A 281 12.87 4.14 15.18
N LYS A 282 13.01 2.81 15.04
CA LYS A 282 12.10 1.84 15.65
C LYS A 282 12.39 1.56 17.13
N GLN A 283 13.65 1.60 17.56
CA GLN A 283 14.01 1.41 18.97
C GLN A 283 13.35 2.46 19.88
N HIS A 284 13.11 3.67 19.36
CA HIS A 284 12.38 4.71 20.08
C HIS A 284 10.87 4.42 20.26
N VAL A 285 10.31 3.44 19.54
CA VAL A 285 8.85 3.19 19.48
C VAL A 285 8.45 1.79 19.96
N ASP A 286 9.20 0.74 19.63
CA ASP A 286 8.91 -0.65 20.07
C ASP A 286 10.13 -1.58 19.90
N LEU A 287 10.65 -2.13 20.99
CA LEU A 287 11.87 -2.97 21.03
C LEU A 287 11.68 -4.40 20.47
N LYS A 288 10.44 -4.85 20.23
CA LYS A 288 10.16 -6.28 19.96
C LYS A 288 10.23 -6.73 18.49
N GLN A 289 10.39 -5.80 17.54
CA GLN A 289 10.36 -6.12 16.09
C GLN A 289 11.53 -5.49 15.32
N ILE A 290 12.75 -5.82 15.75
CA ILE A 290 13.98 -5.32 15.13
C ILE A 290 14.16 -5.98 13.76
N VAL A 291 14.52 -5.17 12.77
CA VAL A 291 14.81 -5.64 11.41
C VAL A 291 16.19 -6.31 11.43
N PRO A 292 16.33 -7.52 10.87
CA PRO A 292 17.61 -8.22 10.91
C PRO A 292 18.70 -7.44 10.16
N TYR A 293 19.93 -7.53 10.66
CA TYR A 293 21.10 -6.92 10.02
C TYR A 293 21.26 -7.43 8.57
N PRO A 294 21.54 -6.59 7.56
CA PRO A 294 21.61 -6.98 6.15
C PRO A 294 22.67 -8.05 5.83
N PHE A 295 23.80 -8.05 6.55
CA PHE A 295 24.93 -8.94 6.28
C PHE A 295 25.14 -9.92 7.44
N PRO A 296 24.65 -11.14 7.30
CA PRO A 296 24.53 -12.04 8.44
C PRO A 296 25.84 -12.74 8.83
N SER A 297 26.92 -12.53 8.08
CA SER A 297 28.30 -12.86 8.45
C SER A 297 29.21 -11.68 8.08
N GLU A 298 30.32 -11.52 8.82
CA GLU A 298 31.35 -10.53 8.50
C GLU A 298 32.17 -10.90 7.25
N GLN A 299 32.15 -12.19 6.88
CA GLN A 299 32.84 -12.71 5.70
C GLN A 299 31.95 -12.59 4.47
N ILE A 300 32.53 -12.08 3.40
CA ILE A 300 31.91 -12.06 2.07
C ILE A 300 31.92 -13.51 1.55
N PRO A 301 30.79 -14.06 1.08
CA PRO A 301 30.74 -15.40 0.50
C PRO A 301 31.68 -15.52 -0.70
N GLU A 302 32.37 -16.66 -0.83
CA GLU A 302 33.32 -16.92 -1.91
C GLU A 302 32.69 -16.74 -3.30
N TRP A 303 31.41 -17.13 -3.44
CA TRP A 303 30.67 -16.96 -4.69
C TRP A 303 30.57 -15.50 -5.15
N ALA A 304 30.65 -14.53 -4.24
CA ALA A 304 30.49 -13.12 -4.59
C ALA A 304 31.56 -12.65 -5.58
N ASP A 305 32.79 -13.12 -5.39
CA ASP A 305 33.91 -12.83 -6.27
C ASP A 305 33.87 -13.71 -7.54
N GLU A 306 33.37 -14.95 -7.43
CA GLU A 306 33.12 -15.83 -8.58
C GLU A 306 32.07 -15.23 -9.54
N ILE A 307 31.01 -14.60 -9.02
CA ILE A 307 29.99 -13.94 -9.84
C ILE A 307 30.56 -12.74 -10.59
N GLU A 308 31.54 -12.02 -10.04
CA GLU A 308 32.20 -10.93 -10.76
C GLU A 308 32.99 -11.45 -11.98
N GLN A 309 33.62 -12.62 -11.84
CA GLN A 309 34.29 -13.33 -12.93
C GLN A 309 33.28 -13.91 -13.94
N GLU A 310 32.26 -14.65 -13.50
CA GLU A 310 31.20 -15.19 -14.36
C GLU A 310 30.44 -14.08 -15.10
N TYR A 311 30.24 -12.92 -14.46
CA TYR A 311 29.67 -11.76 -15.09
C TYR A 311 30.54 -11.26 -16.25
N SER A 312 31.84 -11.09 -15.99
CA SER A 312 32.80 -10.65 -16.99
C SER A 312 32.80 -11.59 -18.21
N ASP A 313 32.85 -12.89 -17.95
CA ASP A 313 32.86 -13.93 -18.97
C ASP A 313 31.53 -14.01 -19.75
N SER A 314 30.39 -13.89 -19.06
CA SER A 314 29.07 -13.95 -19.68
C SER A 314 28.77 -12.70 -20.51
N VAL A 315 29.24 -11.52 -20.11
CA VAL A 315 29.18 -10.29 -20.90
C VAL A 315 30.03 -10.40 -22.15
N GLU A 316 31.22 -10.99 -22.05
CA GLU A 316 32.10 -11.21 -23.20
C GLU A 316 31.49 -12.18 -24.20
N LYS A 317 31.01 -13.35 -23.76
CA LYS A 317 30.27 -14.30 -24.60
C LYS A 317 29.04 -13.67 -25.26
N TRP A 318 28.27 -12.88 -24.51
CA TRP A 318 27.11 -12.19 -25.08
C TRP A 318 27.49 -11.18 -26.16
N ARG A 319 28.58 -10.42 -25.97
CA ARG A 319 29.10 -9.49 -26.99
C ARG A 319 29.52 -10.25 -28.24
N GLU A 320 30.17 -11.40 -28.10
CA GLU A 320 30.55 -12.26 -29.21
C GLU A 320 29.33 -12.77 -29.96
N GLU A 321 28.31 -13.28 -29.26
CA GLU A 321 27.04 -13.74 -29.86
C GLU A 321 26.34 -12.61 -30.62
N GLN A 322 26.26 -11.40 -30.04
CA GLN A 322 25.67 -10.23 -30.73
C GLN A 322 26.47 -9.85 -31.97
N MET A 323 27.80 -9.83 -31.90
CA MET A 323 28.64 -9.58 -33.06
C MET A 323 28.45 -10.64 -34.15
N GLN A 324 28.28 -11.92 -33.78
CA GLN A 324 27.97 -12.98 -34.73
C GLN A 324 26.60 -12.79 -35.40
N ILE A 325 25.57 -12.41 -34.63
CA ILE A 325 24.23 -12.10 -35.18
C ILE A 325 24.30 -10.93 -36.15
N VAL A 326 24.95 -9.82 -35.78
CA VAL A 326 25.13 -8.65 -36.64
C VAL A 326 25.90 -9.03 -37.90
N ASN A 327 27.01 -9.77 -37.77
CA ASN A 327 27.80 -10.23 -38.91
C ASN A 327 26.99 -11.14 -39.85
N LYS A 328 26.13 -12.00 -39.29
CA LYS A 328 25.22 -12.85 -40.06
C LYS A 328 24.17 -12.02 -40.80
N GLN A 329 23.55 -11.04 -40.14
CA GLN A 329 22.60 -10.12 -40.77
C GLN A 329 23.24 -9.25 -41.86
N VAL A 330 24.46 -8.76 -41.64
CA VAL A 330 25.25 -8.00 -42.63
C VAL A 330 25.59 -8.88 -43.84
N LYS A 331 25.99 -10.14 -43.62
CA LYS A 331 26.24 -11.10 -44.71
C LYS A 331 24.96 -11.41 -45.50
N GLU A 332 23.83 -11.60 -44.82
CA GLU A 332 22.52 -11.83 -45.46
C GLU A 332 22.05 -10.61 -46.27
N THR A 333 22.23 -9.39 -45.76
CA THR A 333 21.92 -8.15 -46.51
C THR A 333 22.90 -7.90 -47.66
N LYS A 334 24.18 -8.26 -47.53
CA LYS A 334 25.14 -8.24 -48.65
C LYS A 334 24.76 -9.23 -49.75
N ASN A 335 24.35 -10.44 -49.38
CA ASN A 335 23.95 -11.47 -50.34
C ASN A 335 22.60 -11.14 -51.01
N LYS A 336 21.64 -10.56 -50.28
CA LYS A 336 20.39 -10.06 -50.86
C LYS A 336 20.57 -8.82 -51.74
N SER A 337 21.59 -7.99 -51.49
CA SER A 337 21.82 -6.76 -52.25
C SER A 337 22.62 -6.92 -53.55
N LYS A 338 23.11 -8.12 -53.91
CA LYS A 338 23.88 -8.42 -55.14
C LYS A 338 24.86 -7.29 -55.55
N GLY A 339 25.57 -6.72 -54.58
CA GLY A 339 26.59 -5.70 -54.84
C GLY A 339 26.10 -4.27 -55.14
N LYS A 340 24.81 -3.96 -55.07
CA LYS A 340 24.32 -2.57 -55.18
C LYS A 340 24.33 -1.88 -53.81
N VAL A 341 25.52 -1.60 -53.29
CA VAL A 341 25.68 -0.70 -52.14
C VAL A 341 25.53 0.74 -52.63
N VAL A 342 24.39 1.37 -52.35
CA VAL A 342 24.17 2.79 -52.62
C VAL A 342 25.12 3.59 -51.72
N LYS A 343 26.15 4.19 -52.31
CA LYS A 343 26.98 5.20 -51.63
C LYS A 343 26.09 6.41 -51.34
N PHE A 344 25.78 6.64 -50.07
CA PHE A 344 25.21 7.92 -49.65
C PHE A 344 26.30 8.98 -49.77
N THR A 345 26.30 9.71 -50.89
CA THR A 345 27.09 10.93 -51.03
C THR A 345 26.56 11.97 -50.05
N LYS A 346 27.41 12.35 -49.11
CA LYS A 346 27.16 13.40 -48.11
C LYS A 346 26.79 14.69 -48.85
N ARG A 347 25.56 15.17 -48.68
CA ARG A 347 25.09 16.43 -49.27
C ARG A 347 25.92 17.58 -48.69
N LYS A 348 26.76 18.21 -49.52
CA LYS A 348 27.52 19.41 -49.18
C LYS A 348 26.50 20.51 -48.86
N LYS A 349 26.50 21.02 -47.62
CA LYS A 349 25.76 22.22 -47.25
C LYS A 349 26.37 23.39 -48.03
N GLY A 350 25.57 24.02 -48.88
CA GLY A 350 25.77 25.39 -49.35
C GLY A 350 24.99 26.33 -48.45
#